data_AF-A0A1J5BA60-F1
#
_entry.id   AF-A0A1J5BA60-F1
#
_cell.length_a   1.000
_cell.length_b   1.000
_cell.length_c   1.000
_cell.angle_alpha   90.00
_cell.angle_beta   90.00
_cell.angle_gamma   90.00
#
_symmetry.space_group_name_H-M   'P 1'
#
loop_
_entity.id
_entity.type
_entity.pdbx_description
1 polymer ?
#
loop_
_entity_poly.entity_id
_entity_poly.type
_entity_poly.pdbx_seq_one_letter_code
_entity_poly.pdbx_strand_id
1 'polypeptide(L)'
;MHKDAAEIEFNRLKAQLKPKCPLPMNKQKGAKKNHAFLTGMVNMLVEAHIGGAPCDHDPRSLTTITHDSMPLRTLSRRVDGAFPSVVNPIAIWEIKEYYYTTTFGSRVADGVYETLLDGMELEELEIAAQRKVQHVLFIDDHFTWWECGRSYLCRMIDMIHMGYVDEVVFGREVLTRLPELVQEWKATYDALEN
;
A
#
# COMPACT_ATOMS: atom_id res chain seq x y z
N MET A 1 -2.77 9.39 12.06
CA MET A 1 -2.62 10.86 12.09
C MET A 1 -3.96 11.53 11.87
N HIS A 2 -4.11 12.78 12.33
CA HIS A 2 -5.18 13.66 11.87
C HIS A 2 -4.78 14.32 10.53
N LYS A 3 -5.77 14.80 9.77
CA LYS A 3 -5.60 15.43 8.45
C LYS A 3 -4.49 16.48 8.43
N ASP A 4 -4.51 17.43 9.36
CA ASP A 4 -3.58 18.57 9.36
C ASP A 4 -2.13 18.11 9.60
N ALA A 5 -1.94 17.10 10.46
CA ALA A 5 -0.62 16.51 10.68
C ALA A 5 -0.12 15.77 9.42
N ALA A 6 -0.99 15.04 8.73
CA ALA A 6 -0.63 14.38 7.48
C ALA A 6 -0.28 15.37 6.37
N GLU A 7 -0.99 16.50 6.28
CA GLU A 7 -0.70 17.58 5.34
C GLU A 7 0.68 18.22 5.61
N ILE A 8 1.03 18.44 6.86
CA ILE A 8 2.35 18.95 7.26
C ILE A 8 3.46 17.98 6.81
N GLU A 9 3.34 16.69 7.13
CA GLU A 9 4.35 15.69 6.78
C GLU A 9 4.46 15.49 5.27
N PHE A 10 3.33 15.47 4.56
CA PHE A 10 3.31 15.40 3.10
C PHE A 10 4.06 16.58 2.48
N ASN A 11 3.77 17.81 2.92
CA ASN A 11 4.42 19.01 2.39
C ASN A 11 5.92 19.03 2.72
N ARG A 12 6.31 18.59 3.93
CA ARG A 12 7.71 18.45 4.33
C ARG A 12 8.46 17.47 3.42
N LEU A 13 7.92 16.26 3.21
CA LEU A 13 8.52 15.25 2.35
C LEU A 13 8.60 15.72 0.90
N LYS A 14 7.54 16.35 0.38
CA LYS A 14 7.51 16.88 -1.00
C LYS A 14 8.61 17.93 -1.22
N ALA A 15 8.81 18.83 -0.26
CA ALA A 15 9.85 19.85 -0.33
C ALA A 15 11.27 19.26 -0.23
N GLN A 16 11.45 18.27 0.64
CA GLN A 16 12.74 17.62 0.88
C GLN A 16 13.17 16.71 -0.26
N LEU A 17 12.28 15.83 -0.72
CA LEU A 17 12.58 14.76 -1.67
C LEU A 17 12.46 15.19 -3.13
N LYS A 18 11.67 16.24 -3.41
CA LYS A 18 11.40 16.75 -4.78
C LYS A 18 11.01 15.60 -5.74
N PRO A 19 9.95 14.86 -5.40
CA PRO A 19 9.63 13.60 -6.06
C PRO A 19 9.26 13.78 -7.53
N LYS A 20 9.50 12.74 -8.33
CA LYS A 20 9.02 12.60 -9.71
C LYS A 20 7.85 11.64 -9.81
N CYS A 21 7.59 10.87 -8.76
CA CYS A 21 6.48 9.93 -8.67
C CYS A 21 5.13 10.66 -8.70
N PRO A 22 4.04 9.94 -9.03
CA PRO A 22 2.69 10.50 -8.96
C PRO A 22 2.33 10.93 -7.54
N LEU A 23 1.78 12.14 -7.40
CA LEU A 23 1.18 12.65 -6.16
C LEU A 23 -0.33 12.88 -6.38
N PRO A 24 -1.16 11.83 -6.29
CA PRO A 24 -2.56 11.91 -6.70
C PRO A 24 -3.37 12.87 -5.83
N MET A 25 -4.47 13.37 -6.40
CA MET A 25 -5.49 14.12 -5.67
C MET A 25 -6.49 13.14 -5.08
N ASN A 26 -7.06 13.49 -3.93
CA ASN A 26 -8.18 12.76 -3.37
C ASN A 26 -9.43 12.85 -4.28
N LYS A 27 -10.39 11.94 -4.07
CA LYS A 27 -11.64 11.89 -4.85
C LYS A 27 -12.67 12.97 -4.45
N GLN A 28 -12.32 13.86 -3.52
CA GLN A 28 -13.23 14.89 -3.00
C GLN A 28 -13.32 16.09 -3.96
N LYS A 29 -14.36 16.92 -3.76
CA LYS A 29 -14.64 18.12 -4.57
C LYS A 29 -14.65 19.38 -3.70
N GLY A 30 -14.54 20.55 -4.35
CA GLY A 30 -14.61 21.85 -3.69
C GLY A 30 -13.52 22.03 -2.63
N ALA A 31 -13.88 22.59 -1.47
CA ALA A 31 -12.95 22.88 -0.38
C ALA A 31 -12.28 21.64 0.24
N LYS A 32 -12.82 20.44 0.00
CA LYS A 32 -12.23 19.16 0.46
C LYS A 32 -11.24 18.56 -0.53
N LYS A 33 -11.17 19.10 -1.76
CA LYS A 33 -10.25 18.63 -2.79
C LYS A 33 -8.81 18.98 -2.38
N ASN A 34 -8.00 17.96 -2.14
CA ASN A 34 -6.58 18.11 -1.80
C ASN A 34 -5.80 16.89 -2.32
N HIS A 35 -4.49 16.83 -2.07
CA HIS A 35 -3.71 15.61 -2.30
C HIS A 35 -4.24 14.45 -1.43
N ALA A 36 -4.08 13.22 -1.93
CA ALA A 36 -4.16 12.03 -1.09
C ALA A 36 -2.83 11.93 -0.35
N PHE A 37 -2.79 12.41 0.90
CA PHE A 37 -1.55 12.67 1.63
C PHE A 37 -0.76 11.40 1.92
N LEU A 38 -1.41 10.37 2.48
CA LEU A 38 -0.82 9.07 2.77
C LEU A 38 -0.31 8.43 1.48
N THR A 39 -1.13 8.38 0.43
CA THR A 39 -0.71 7.85 -0.87
C THR A 39 0.51 8.56 -1.42
N GLY A 40 0.50 9.88 -1.36
CA GLY A 40 1.63 10.69 -1.78
C GLY A 40 2.89 10.44 -0.93
N MET A 41 2.76 10.32 0.39
CA MET A 41 3.88 10.01 1.27
C MET A 41 4.47 8.63 0.98
N VAL A 42 3.62 7.61 0.79
CA VAL A 42 4.07 6.26 0.39
C VAL A 42 4.84 6.33 -0.92
N ASN A 43 4.28 6.96 -1.96
CA ASN A 43 4.94 7.08 -3.26
C ASN A 43 6.31 7.78 -3.17
N MET A 44 6.37 8.90 -2.44
CA MET A 44 7.62 9.65 -2.26
C MET A 44 8.69 8.83 -1.55
N LEU A 45 8.31 8.10 -0.49
CA LEU A 45 9.24 7.30 0.29
C LEU A 45 9.71 6.06 -0.46
N VAL A 46 8.83 5.41 -1.21
CA VAL A 46 9.22 4.32 -2.12
C VAL A 46 10.21 4.84 -3.16
N GLU A 47 9.87 5.90 -3.92
CA GLU A 47 10.75 6.47 -4.94
C GLU A 47 12.14 6.85 -4.38
N ALA A 48 12.18 7.46 -3.19
CA ALA A 48 13.42 7.89 -2.57
C ALA A 48 14.36 6.73 -2.18
N HIS A 49 13.84 5.53 -1.95
CA HIS A 49 14.62 4.39 -1.43
C HIS A 49 14.84 3.26 -2.46
N ILE A 50 14.05 3.18 -3.53
CA ILE A 50 14.28 2.21 -4.62
C ILE A 50 15.42 2.62 -5.58
N GLY A 51 15.87 3.88 -5.53
CA GLY A 51 16.90 4.40 -6.42
C GLY A 51 16.44 4.39 -7.88
N GLY A 52 17.16 3.67 -8.74
CA GLY A 52 16.83 3.55 -10.17
C GLY A 52 15.94 2.35 -10.54
N ALA A 53 15.52 1.54 -9.56
CA ALA A 53 14.70 0.36 -9.84
C ALA A 53 13.28 0.76 -10.29
N PRO A 54 12.62 -0.04 -11.15
CA PRO A 54 11.25 0.22 -11.57
C PRO A 54 10.27 0.08 -10.41
N CYS A 55 9.15 0.80 -10.49
CA CYS A 55 8.06 0.73 -9.52
C CYS A 55 6.75 1.17 -10.17
N ASP A 56 5.67 0.42 -9.92
CA ASP A 56 4.33 0.78 -10.35
C ASP A 56 3.59 1.49 -9.20
N HIS A 57 3.58 2.83 -9.20
CA HIS A 57 2.93 3.66 -8.18
C HIS A 57 1.40 3.85 -8.38
N ASP A 58 0.89 3.46 -9.54
CA ASP A 58 -0.54 3.37 -9.89
C ASP A 58 -0.63 2.36 -11.05
N PRO A 59 -0.61 1.05 -10.75
CA PRO A 59 -0.36 0.04 -11.77
C PRO A 59 -1.45 -0.04 -12.84
N ARG A 60 -2.72 0.20 -12.47
CA ARG A 60 -3.91 0.10 -13.34
C ARG A 60 -4.13 -1.25 -14.05
N SER A 61 -3.31 -2.24 -13.76
CA SER A 61 -3.43 -3.64 -14.16
C SER A 61 -3.58 -4.53 -12.93
N LEU A 62 -4.05 -5.76 -13.16
CA LEU A 62 -4.13 -6.79 -12.14
C LEU A 62 -2.72 -7.33 -11.87
N THR A 63 -2.45 -7.70 -10.62
CA THR A 63 -1.21 -8.37 -10.26
C THR A 63 -1.19 -9.76 -10.87
N THR A 64 -0.13 -10.08 -11.62
CA THR A 64 0.00 -11.34 -12.34
C THR A 64 1.35 -11.98 -12.06
N ILE A 65 1.34 -13.26 -11.71
CA ILE A 65 2.53 -14.11 -11.67
C ILE A 65 2.58 -14.94 -12.94
N THR A 66 3.75 -14.99 -13.56
CA THR A 66 4.00 -15.77 -14.76
C THR A 66 4.96 -16.91 -14.46
N HIS A 67 4.78 -18.03 -15.15
CA HIS A 67 5.73 -19.14 -15.21
C HIS A 67 6.00 -19.45 -16.69
N ASP A 68 7.26 -19.58 -17.09
CA ASP A 68 7.66 -19.78 -18.50
C ASP A 68 7.02 -18.78 -19.47
N SER A 69 6.97 -17.50 -19.08
CA SER A 69 6.33 -16.40 -19.83
C SER A 69 4.82 -16.54 -20.07
N MET A 70 4.16 -17.49 -19.41
CA MET A 70 2.70 -17.67 -19.42
C MET A 70 2.10 -17.25 -18.07
N PRO A 71 0.91 -16.63 -18.04
CA PRO A 71 0.23 -16.33 -16.79
C PRO A 71 -0.05 -17.61 -16.00
N LEU A 72 0.50 -17.71 -14.79
CA LEU A 72 0.20 -18.78 -13.85
C LEU A 72 -1.02 -18.39 -13.00
N ARG A 73 -1.01 -17.17 -12.47
CA ARG A 73 -2.10 -16.66 -11.65
C ARG A 73 -2.23 -15.15 -11.76
N THR A 74 -3.45 -14.65 -11.64
CA THR A 74 -3.76 -13.22 -11.64
C THR A 74 -4.76 -12.94 -10.52
N LEU A 75 -4.49 -11.93 -9.72
CA LEU A 75 -5.38 -11.51 -8.64
C LEU A 75 -6.66 -10.90 -9.24
N SER A 76 -7.76 -11.02 -8.51
CA SER A 76 -9.07 -10.51 -8.96
C SER A 76 -9.15 -8.99 -8.97
N ARG A 77 -8.27 -8.32 -8.22
CA ARG A 77 -8.28 -6.88 -7.98
C ARG A 77 -6.97 -6.19 -8.34
N ARG A 78 -7.08 -4.87 -8.47
CA ARG A 78 -5.95 -3.96 -8.64
C ARG A 78 -5.51 -3.48 -7.27
N VAL A 79 -4.20 -3.38 -7.09
CA VAL A 79 -3.56 -2.80 -5.91
C VAL A 79 -3.20 -1.33 -6.14
N ASP A 80 -2.91 -0.62 -5.06
CA ASP A 80 -2.54 0.79 -5.12
C ASP A 80 -1.09 0.98 -5.57
N GLY A 81 -0.22 -0.01 -5.35
CA GLY A 81 1.10 -0.05 -5.95
C GLY A 81 1.81 -1.40 -5.83
N ALA A 82 2.88 -1.55 -6.60
CA ALA A 82 3.68 -2.76 -6.64
C ALA A 82 5.14 -2.44 -6.95
N PHE A 83 6.03 -3.25 -6.38
CA PHE A 83 7.47 -3.19 -6.63
C PHE A 83 8.00 -4.58 -7.03
N PRO A 84 8.84 -4.69 -8.08
CA PRO A 84 9.19 -3.62 -9.02
C PRO A 84 8.10 -3.36 -10.06
N SER A 85 7.18 -4.31 -10.26
CA SER A 85 6.03 -4.20 -11.15
C SER A 85 4.88 -5.09 -10.68
N VAL A 86 3.66 -4.84 -11.14
CA VAL A 86 2.52 -5.76 -10.93
C VAL A 86 2.64 -7.10 -11.64
N VAL A 87 3.55 -7.24 -12.61
CA VAL A 87 3.91 -8.55 -13.15
C VAL A 87 5.13 -9.08 -12.41
N ASN A 88 4.99 -10.23 -11.75
CA ASN A 88 6.02 -10.83 -10.90
C ASN A 88 6.56 -9.88 -9.80
N PRO A 89 5.69 -9.28 -8.96
CA PRO A 89 6.13 -8.40 -7.88
C PRO A 89 7.00 -9.12 -6.85
N ILE A 90 7.78 -8.32 -6.13
CA ILE A 90 8.38 -8.64 -4.84
C ILE A 90 7.41 -8.22 -3.73
N ALA A 91 6.79 -7.05 -3.87
CA ALA A 91 5.83 -6.51 -2.92
C ALA A 91 4.67 -5.84 -3.64
N ILE A 92 3.49 -5.89 -3.01
CA ILE A 92 2.30 -5.13 -3.38
C ILE A 92 1.72 -4.45 -2.14
N TRP A 93 1.03 -3.34 -2.35
CA TRP A 93 0.39 -2.64 -1.24
C TRP A 93 -0.95 -2.00 -1.59
N GLU A 94 -1.75 -1.87 -0.53
CA GLU A 94 -3.01 -1.12 -0.53
C GLU A 94 -2.92 0.06 0.44
N ILE A 95 -3.66 1.12 0.14
CA ILE A 95 -3.64 2.38 0.90
C ILE A 95 -5.07 2.80 1.22
N LYS A 96 -5.41 2.82 2.51
CA LYS A 96 -6.73 3.21 3.00
C LYS A 96 -6.65 4.53 3.79
N GLU A 97 -7.01 5.63 3.11
CA GLU A 97 -6.99 7.00 3.64
C GLU A 97 -8.41 7.59 3.74
N TYR A 98 -8.76 8.14 4.91
CA TYR A 98 -10.14 8.61 5.18
C TYR A 98 -10.29 10.00 5.84
N TYR A 99 -9.34 10.93 5.67
CA TYR A 99 -9.32 12.23 6.38
C TYR A 99 -10.56 13.15 6.28
N TYR A 100 -11.47 12.91 5.32
CA TYR A 100 -12.67 13.73 5.12
C TYR A 100 -13.96 12.98 5.45
N THR A 101 -13.85 11.77 5.98
CA THR A 101 -14.94 10.92 6.40
C THR A 101 -15.49 11.39 7.75
N THR A 102 -16.82 11.39 7.89
CA THR A 102 -17.50 11.80 9.14
C THR A 102 -18.19 10.64 9.84
N THR A 103 -18.26 9.47 9.22
CA THR A 103 -18.90 8.27 9.76
C THR A 103 -18.13 7.03 9.32
N PHE A 104 -18.04 6.03 10.18
CA PHE A 104 -17.59 4.71 9.77
C PHE A 104 -18.71 4.01 9.00
N GLY A 105 -18.50 3.77 7.72
CA GLY A 105 -19.50 3.20 6.82
C GLY A 105 -18.93 2.07 5.98
N SER A 106 -19.79 1.50 5.12
CA SER A 106 -19.45 0.32 4.31
C SER A 106 -18.13 0.46 3.57
N ARG A 107 -17.82 1.63 2.99
CA ARG A 107 -16.56 1.85 2.26
C ARG A 107 -15.30 1.58 3.08
N VAL A 108 -15.32 1.89 4.38
CA VAL A 108 -14.15 1.64 5.24
C VAL A 108 -14.04 0.15 5.54
N ALA A 109 -15.16 -0.52 5.78
CA ALA A 109 -15.23 -1.96 5.95
C ALA A 109 -14.82 -2.71 4.67
N ASP A 110 -15.28 -2.25 3.51
CA ASP A 110 -14.93 -2.80 2.19
C ASP A 110 -13.41 -2.82 2.05
N GLY A 111 -12.73 -1.73 2.42
CA GLY A 111 -11.26 -1.68 2.39
C GLY A 111 -10.58 -2.77 3.22
N VAL A 112 -11.18 -3.25 4.32
CA VAL A 112 -10.62 -4.35 5.13
C VAL A 112 -10.87 -5.71 4.48
N TYR A 113 -12.08 -5.94 3.97
CA TYR A 113 -12.43 -7.22 3.35
C TYR A 113 -11.80 -7.39 1.96
N GLU A 114 -11.54 -6.28 1.25
CA GLU A 114 -10.74 -6.28 0.03
C GLU A 114 -9.31 -6.75 0.32
N THR A 115 -8.65 -6.22 1.36
CA THR A 115 -7.32 -6.68 1.77
C THR A 115 -7.31 -8.15 2.18
N LEU A 116 -8.36 -8.61 2.88
CA LEU A 116 -8.52 -10.02 3.24
C LEU A 116 -8.56 -10.91 1.99
N LEU A 117 -9.35 -10.53 0.99
CA LEU A 117 -9.47 -11.26 -0.27
C LEU A 117 -8.12 -11.31 -1.00
N ASP A 118 -7.45 -10.16 -1.14
CA ASP A 118 -6.16 -10.08 -1.82
C ASP A 118 -5.11 -10.97 -1.12
N GLY A 119 -5.13 -11.01 0.22
CA GLY A 119 -4.27 -11.90 1.01
C GLY A 119 -4.57 -13.39 0.84
N MET A 120 -5.85 -13.79 0.75
CA MET A 120 -6.23 -15.17 0.44
C MET A 120 -5.77 -15.58 -0.97
N GLU A 121 -5.92 -14.70 -1.97
CA GLU A 121 -5.45 -14.98 -3.33
C GLU A 121 -3.92 -15.12 -3.39
N LEU A 122 -3.20 -14.33 -2.59
CA LEU A 122 -1.74 -14.41 -2.46
C LEU A 122 -1.29 -15.70 -1.77
N GLU A 123 -1.96 -16.16 -0.72
CA GLU A 123 -1.66 -17.44 -0.06
C GLU A 123 -1.77 -18.59 -1.08
N GLU A 124 -2.86 -18.65 -1.82
CA GLU A 124 -3.04 -19.72 -2.81
C GLU A 124 -2.04 -19.60 -3.99
N LEU A 125 -1.64 -18.37 -4.34
CA LEU A 125 -0.57 -18.12 -5.31
C LEU A 125 0.78 -18.60 -4.78
N GLU A 126 1.11 -18.35 -3.52
CA GLU A 126 2.37 -18.79 -2.91
C GLU A 126 2.46 -20.32 -2.92
N ILE A 127 1.37 -21.01 -2.58
CA ILE A 127 1.28 -22.47 -2.67
C ILE A 127 1.52 -22.96 -4.11
N ALA A 128 0.90 -22.32 -5.10
CA ALA A 128 0.97 -22.74 -6.50
C ALA A 128 2.32 -22.40 -7.18
N ALA A 129 2.86 -21.23 -6.91
CA ALA A 129 4.05 -20.68 -7.57
C ALA A 129 5.35 -20.91 -6.77
N GLN A 130 5.25 -21.34 -5.51
CA GLN A 130 6.37 -21.42 -4.56
C GLN A 130 7.13 -20.08 -4.47
N ARG A 131 6.38 -18.98 -4.58
CA ARG A 131 6.91 -17.62 -4.56
C ARG A 131 6.03 -16.76 -3.67
N LYS A 132 6.64 -16.22 -2.62
CA LYS A 132 6.02 -15.25 -1.74
C LYS A 132 6.07 -13.84 -2.37
N VAL A 133 4.97 -13.13 -2.30
CA VAL A 133 4.87 -11.70 -2.62
C VAL A 133 4.50 -11.00 -1.32
N GLN A 134 5.27 -10.00 -0.91
CA GLN A 134 4.97 -9.29 0.33
C GLN A 134 3.71 -8.43 0.17
N HIS A 135 2.77 -8.55 1.11
CA HIS A 135 1.53 -7.78 1.11
C HIS A 135 1.51 -6.78 2.26
N VAL A 136 1.49 -5.48 1.93
CA VAL A 136 1.51 -4.40 2.93
C VAL A 136 0.25 -3.54 2.85
N LEU A 137 -0.38 -3.30 4.00
CA LEU A 137 -1.52 -2.42 4.13
C LEU A 137 -1.12 -1.11 4.81
N PHE A 138 -1.26 0.02 4.13
CA PHE A 138 -1.11 1.34 4.73
C PHE A 138 -2.47 1.90 5.10
N ILE A 139 -2.64 2.35 6.34
CA ILE A 139 -3.89 3.01 6.75
C ILE A 139 -3.62 4.33 7.47
N ASP A 140 -4.50 5.31 7.26
CA ASP A 140 -4.48 6.54 8.05
C ASP A 140 -5.87 7.19 8.15
N ASP A 141 -5.94 8.18 9.03
CA ASP A 141 -7.07 8.83 9.69
C ASP A 141 -7.39 8.25 11.08
N HIS A 142 -6.93 8.97 12.11
CA HIS A 142 -7.19 8.64 13.51
C HIS A 142 -8.68 8.55 13.83
N PHE A 143 -9.49 9.49 13.32
CA PHE A 143 -10.93 9.50 13.60
C PHE A 143 -11.59 8.23 13.07
N THR A 144 -11.38 7.91 11.80
CA THR A 144 -11.96 6.71 11.18
C THR A 144 -11.55 5.44 11.91
N TRP A 145 -10.26 5.22 12.14
CA TRP A 145 -9.77 3.92 12.59
C TRP A 145 -9.74 3.75 14.12
N TRP A 146 -9.39 4.78 14.90
CA TRP A 146 -9.24 4.68 16.37
C TRP A 146 -10.52 5.03 17.12
N GLU A 147 -11.28 6.01 16.63
CA GLU A 147 -12.50 6.45 17.30
C GLU A 147 -13.69 5.62 16.86
N CYS A 148 -13.83 5.37 15.56
CA CYS A 148 -15.00 4.65 15.03
C CYS A 148 -14.72 3.18 14.68
N GLY A 149 -13.49 2.84 14.28
CA GLY A 149 -13.14 1.58 13.61
C GLY A 149 -12.50 0.50 14.48
N ARG A 150 -12.58 0.58 15.81
CA ARG A 150 -11.81 -0.30 16.71
C ARG A 150 -11.99 -1.80 16.44
N SER A 151 -13.21 -2.24 16.12
CA SER A 151 -13.48 -3.64 15.79
C SER A 151 -12.75 -4.11 14.51
N TYR A 152 -12.52 -3.20 13.56
CA TYR A 152 -11.80 -3.49 12.32
C TYR A 152 -10.30 -3.51 12.51
N LEU A 153 -9.76 -2.77 13.49
CA LEU A 153 -8.36 -2.94 13.91
C LEU A 153 -8.11 -4.37 14.41
N CYS A 154 -9.05 -4.98 15.14
CA CYS A 154 -8.95 -6.39 15.51
C CYS A 154 -8.91 -7.31 14.28
N ARG A 155 -9.70 -7.01 13.24
CA ARG A 155 -9.65 -7.77 11.98
C ARG A 155 -8.30 -7.65 11.28
N MET A 156 -7.68 -6.47 11.29
CA MET A 156 -6.32 -6.30 10.76
C MET A 156 -5.29 -7.13 11.50
N ILE A 157 -5.41 -7.18 12.83
CA ILE A 157 -4.58 -8.07 13.65
C ILE A 157 -4.81 -9.54 13.26
N ASP A 158 -6.07 -9.95 13.08
CA ASP A 158 -6.37 -11.31 12.63
C ASP A 158 -5.73 -11.60 11.25
N MET A 159 -5.78 -10.67 10.30
CA MET A 159 -5.18 -10.82 8.97
C MET A 159 -3.66 -11.00 9.02
N ILE A 160 -2.98 -10.30 9.94
CA ILE A 160 -1.54 -10.50 10.18
C ILE A 160 -1.29 -11.92 10.71
N HIS A 161 -2.08 -12.37 11.70
CA HIS A 161 -1.91 -13.70 12.28
C HIS A 161 -2.23 -14.84 11.31
N MET A 162 -3.17 -14.62 10.38
CA MET A 162 -3.49 -15.56 9.31
C MET A 162 -2.43 -15.57 8.19
N GLY A 163 -1.51 -14.59 8.17
CA GLY A 163 -0.52 -14.45 7.10
C GLY A 163 -1.07 -13.86 5.80
N TYR A 164 -2.27 -13.27 5.83
CA TYR A 164 -2.90 -12.63 4.66
C TYR A 164 -2.37 -11.23 4.39
N VAL A 165 -1.80 -10.59 5.41
CA VAL A 165 -1.07 -9.33 5.31
C VAL A 165 0.22 -9.52 6.08
N ASP A 166 1.35 -9.22 5.45
CA ASP A 166 2.64 -9.32 6.13
C ASP A 166 2.84 -8.15 7.11
N GLU A 167 2.34 -6.97 6.74
CA GLU A 167 2.48 -5.78 7.57
C GLU A 167 1.35 -4.77 7.41
N VAL A 168 0.93 -4.17 8.53
CA VAL A 168 -0.02 -3.04 8.55
C VAL A 168 0.70 -1.83 9.13
N VAL A 169 0.87 -0.78 8.33
CA VAL A 169 1.63 0.43 8.71
C VAL A 169 0.68 1.60 8.92
N PHE A 170 0.76 2.22 10.10
CA PHE A 170 -0.25 3.18 10.55
C PHE A 170 0.25 4.63 10.45
N GLY A 171 -0.31 5.36 9.49
CA GLY A 171 -0.17 6.81 9.37
C GLY A 171 1.26 7.33 9.47
N ARG A 172 1.65 7.91 10.61
CA ARG A 172 3.00 8.50 10.77
C ARG A 172 4.11 7.45 10.70
N GLU A 173 3.80 6.21 11.03
CA GLU A 173 4.73 5.09 10.99
C GLU A 173 5.35 4.89 9.61
N VAL A 174 4.67 5.30 8.54
CA VAL A 174 5.23 5.26 7.17
C VAL A 174 6.55 6.02 7.07
N LEU A 175 6.76 7.07 7.89
CA LEU A 175 7.98 7.87 7.83
C LEU A 175 9.23 7.10 8.28
N THR A 176 9.05 6.06 9.10
CA THR A 176 10.15 5.28 9.68
C THR A 176 10.19 3.86 9.14
N ARG A 177 9.04 3.19 9.05
CA ARG A 177 8.98 1.77 8.70
C ARG A 177 9.04 1.50 7.20
N LEU A 178 8.41 2.35 6.38
CA LEU A 178 8.43 2.18 4.92
C LEU A 178 9.84 2.27 4.32
N PRO A 179 10.73 3.20 4.74
CA PRO A 179 12.12 3.18 4.31
C PRO A 179 12.84 1.84 4.49
N GLU A 180 12.62 1.16 5.62
CA GLU A 180 13.22 -0.14 5.92
C GLU A 180 12.66 -1.22 4.98
N LEU A 181 11.34 -1.29 4.84
CA LEU A 181 10.67 -2.21 3.93
C LEU A 181 11.17 -2.05 2.48
N VAL A 182 11.28 -0.82 2.00
CA VAL A 182 11.74 -0.56 0.63
C VAL A 182 13.20 -0.97 0.43
N GLN A 183 14.04 -0.84 1.46
CA GLN A 183 15.41 -1.34 1.40
C GLN A 183 15.47 -2.86 1.31
N GLU A 184 14.61 -3.58 2.05
CA GLU A 184 14.46 -5.04 1.95
C GLU A 184 14.00 -5.47 0.56
N TRP A 185 13.03 -4.74 -0.02
CA TRP A 185 12.56 -4.98 -1.39
C TRP A 185 13.66 -4.76 -2.40
N LYS A 186 14.39 -3.65 -2.28
CA LYS A 186 15.48 -3.29 -3.18
C LYS A 186 16.61 -4.32 -3.13
N ALA A 187 16.97 -4.79 -1.94
CA ALA A 187 17.97 -5.85 -1.78
C ALA A 187 17.53 -7.15 -2.46
N THR A 188 16.24 -7.50 -2.33
CA THR A 188 15.67 -8.68 -3.01
C THR A 188 15.69 -8.50 -4.54
N TYR A 189 15.36 -7.31 -5.04
CA TYR A 189 15.40 -7.00 -6.47
C TYR A 189 16.80 -7.11 -7.04
N ASP A 190 17.79 -6.52 -6.36
CA ASP A 190 19.19 -6.58 -6.79
C ASP A 190 19.74 -8.01 -6.81
N ALA A 191 19.28 -8.87 -5.88
CA ALA A 191 19.68 -10.27 -5.87
C ALA A 191 19.08 -11.09 -7.03
N LEU A 192 17.96 -10.64 -7.63
CA LEU A 192 17.31 -11.31 -8.76
C LEU A 192 17.86 -10.87 -10.13
N GLU A 193 18.46 -9.67 -10.21
CA GLU A 193 19.06 -9.12 -11.44
C GLU A 193 20.53 -9.52 -11.63
N ASN A 194 21.19 -10.05 -10.59
CA ASN A 194 22.57 -10.56 -10.63
C ASN A 194 22.61 -12.07 -10.93
#